data_AF-A0A0G0S5X6-F1
#
_entry.id   AF-A0A0G0S5X6-F1
#
_cell.length_a   1.000
_cell.length_b   1.000
_cell.length_c   1.000
_cell.angle_alpha   90.00
_cell.angle_beta   90.00
_cell.angle_gamma   90.00
#
_symmetry.space_group_name_H-M   'P 1'
#
loop_
_entity.id
_entity.type
_entity.pdbx_description
1 polymer ?
#
loop_
_entity_poly.entity_id
_entity_poly.type
_entity_poly.pdbx_seq_one_letter_code
_entity_poly.pdbx_strand_id
1 'polypeptide(L)'
;MIYVLLLLLEIIALYLLSRHVVRSVFHFFYQVTRRRNLGMYIFAILFLPGTFIHEISHFLAALFLLVPVGEFELIPKFKEGGGGVDLGSVAIAKTDPVRRFLIGVAPFVFGILIIFTILFLISGDRFIAAWWGNILAGILIFEVANSMYFLFDVRNY
;
A
#
# COMPACT_ATOMS: atom_id res chain seq x y z
N MET A 1 16.86 1.65 24.17
CA MET A 1 15.87 0.56 24.35
C MET A 1 14.43 1.08 24.36
N ILE A 2 14.10 2.08 25.18
CA ILE A 2 12.73 2.67 25.23
C ILE A 2 12.21 3.17 23.86
N TYR A 3 13.05 3.87 23.08
CA TYR A 3 12.66 4.40 21.77
C TYR A 3 12.33 3.30 20.75
N VAL A 4 13.03 2.16 20.80
CA VAL A 4 12.76 1.02 19.91
C VAL A 4 11.41 0.40 20.26
N LEU A 5 11.09 0.31 21.55
CA LEU A 5 9.81 -0.22 22.00
C LEU A 5 8.65 0.70 21.59
N LEU A 6 8.83 2.02 21.74
CA LEU A 6 7.87 3.02 21.27
C LEU A 6 7.65 2.93 19.76
N LEU A 7 8.71 2.83 18.97
CA LEU A 7 8.63 2.67 17.51
C LEU A 7 7.85 1.41 17.12
N LEU A 8 8.12 0.28 17.77
CA LEU A 8 7.40 -0.97 17.51
C LEU A 8 5.92 -0.85 17.86
N LEU A 9 5.60 -0.21 18.99
CA LEU A 9 4.22 0.03 19.41
C LEU A 9 3.49 0.94 18.40
N GLU A 10 4.15 1.99 17.91
CA GLU A 10 3.62 2.90 16.91
C GLU A 10 3.34 2.20 15.58
N ILE A 11 4.27 1.36 15.10
CA ILE A 11 4.06 0.56 13.87
C ILE A 11 2.85 -0.36 14.03
N ILE A 12 2.70 -1.02 15.19
CA ILE A 12 1.55 -1.88 15.47
C ILE A 12 0.25 -1.06 15.51
N ALA A 13 0.27 0.10 16.18
CA ALA A 13 -0.90 0.99 16.25
C ALA A 13 -1.31 1.51 14.87
N LEU A 14 -0.35 1.95 14.06
CA LEU A 14 -0.56 2.39 12.67
C LEU A 14 -1.12 1.26 11.80
N TYR A 15 -0.60 0.05 11.95
CA TYR A 15 -1.12 -1.13 11.24
C TYR A 15 -2.59 -1.39 11.58
N LEU A 16 -2.95 -1.40 12.87
CA LEU A 16 -4.33 -1.63 13.31
C LEU A 16 -5.26 -0.51 12.86
N LEU A 17 -4.81 0.74 12.93
CA LEU A 17 -5.58 1.90 12.50
C LEU A 17 -5.80 1.89 10.99
N SER A 18 -4.74 1.66 10.20
CA SER A 18 -4.83 1.55 8.74
C SER A 18 -5.81 0.44 8.34
N ARG A 19 -5.72 -0.73 8.97
CA ARG A 19 -6.66 -1.84 8.76
C ARG A 19 -8.12 -1.41 9.02
N HIS A 20 -8.36 -0.67 10.10
CA HIS A 20 -9.70 -0.19 10.45
C HIS A 20 -10.22 0.86 9.45
N VAL A 21 -9.39 1.83 9.09
CA VAL A 21 -9.73 2.91 8.15
C VAL A 21 -10.08 2.31 6.79
N VAL A 22 -9.21 1.48 6.25
CA VAL A 22 -9.41 0.96 4.89
C VAL A 22 -10.62 0.02 4.83
N ARG A 23 -10.85 -0.81 5.87
CA ARG A 23 -12.07 -1.63 5.94
C ARG A 23 -13.33 -0.76 6.01
N SER A 24 -13.29 0.33 6.77
CA SER A 24 -14.40 1.28 6.88
C SER A 24 -14.67 1.97 5.53
N VAL A 25 -13.62 2.36 4.81
CA VAL A 25 -13.73 2.96 3.47
C VAL A 25 -14.31 1.95 2.48
N PHE A 26 -13.86 0.69 2.49
CA PHE A 26 -14.41 -0.36 1.64
C PHE A 26 -15.91 -0.61 1.95
N HIS A 27 -16.27 -0.73 3.23
CA HIS A 27 -17.68 -0.89 3.63
C HIS A 27 -18.55 0.31 3.24
N PHE A 28 -18.02 1.53 3.35
CA PHE A 28 -18.71 2.74 2.91
C PHE A 28 -19.03 2.66 1.41
N PHE A 29 -18.04 2.37 0.56
CA PHE A 29 -18.27 2.21 -0.87
C PHE A 29 -19.23 1.06 -1.18
N TYR A 30 -19.09 -0.07 -0.50
CA TYR A 30 -20.01 -1.20 -0.66
C TYR A 30 -21.47 -0.82 -0.35
N GLN A 31 -21.71 -0.11 0.76
CA GLN A 31 -23.05 0.32 1.16
C GLN A 31 -23.64 1.35 0.21
N VAL A 32 -22.84 2.30 -0.27
CA VAL A 32 -23.27 3.34 -1.22
C VAL A 32 -23.63 2.72 -2.57
N THR A 33 -22.78 1.83 -3.08
CA THR A 33 -22.99 1.28 -4.43
C THR A 33 -24.04 0.17 -4.47
N ARG A 34 -24.29 -0.53 -3.35
CA ARG A 34 -25.20 -1.69 -3.24
C ARG A 34 -24.95 -2.82 -4.25
N ARG A 35 -23.82 -2.76 -4.97
CA ARG A 35 -23.33 -3.76 -5.93
C ARG A 35 -21.88 -4.05 -5.59
N ARG A 36 -21.61 -5.29 -5.16
CA ARG A 36 -20.29 -5.73 -4.69
C ARG A 36 -19.16 -5.41 -5.68
N ASN A 37 -19.40 -5.65 -6.96
CA ASN A 37 -18.39 -5.48 -8.02
C ASN A 37 -18.05 -4.00 -8.24
N LEU A 38 -19.05 -3.12 -8.33
CA LEU A 38 -18.79 -1.70 -8.57
C LEU A 38 -18.12 -1.02 -7.35
N GLY A 39 -18.52 -1.37 -6.13
CA GLY A 39 -17.87 -0.86 -4.92
C GLY A 39 -16.39 -1.25 -4.86
N MET A 40 -16.05 -2.47 -5.29
CA MET A 40 -14.67 -2.90 -5.44
C MET A 40 -13.90 -2.10 -6.50
N TYR A 41 -14.46 -1.92 -7.70
CA TYR A 41 -13.74 -1.19 -8.75
C TYR A 41 -13.49 0.27 -8.34
N ILE A 42 -14.45 0.92 -7.68
CA ILE A 42 -14.28 2.28 -7.15
C ILE A 42 -13.17 2.32 -6.10
N PHE A 43 -13.19 1.37 -5.17
CA PHE A 43 -12.15 1.24 -4.15
C PHE A 43 -10.78 0.97 -4.78
N ALA A 44 -10.70 0.07 -5.75
CA ALA A 44 -9.46 -0.28 -6.44
C ALA A 44 -8.89 0.92 -7.22
N ILE A 45 -9.73 1.70 -7.89
CA ILE A 45 -9.31 2.94 -8.58
C ILE A 45 -8.76 3.96 -7.57
N LEU A 46 -9.43 4.12 -6.43
CA LEU A 46 -8.98 5.05 -5.38
C LEU A 46 -7.62 4.65 -4.79
N PHE A 47 -7.40 3.36 -4.54
CA PHE A 47 -6.14 2.85 -3.97
C PHE A 47 -5.14 2.37 -5.02
N LEU A 48 -5.40 2.58 -6.31
CA LEU A 48 -4.55 2.16 -7.42
C LEU A 48 -3.14 2.74 -7.35
N PRO A 49 -2.93 4.06 -7.15
CA PRO A 49 -1.58 4.63 -7.04
C PRO A 49 -0.76 3.99 -5.92
N GLY A 50 -1.37 3.79 -4.74
CA GLY A 50 -0.71 3.12 -3.61
C GLY A 50 -0.41 1.65 -3.90
N THR A 51 -1.37 0.91 -4.48
CA THR A 51 -1.20 -0.50 -4.87
C THR A 51 -0.11 -0.66 -5.92
N PHE A 52 -0.04 0.26 -6.89
CA PHE A 52 1.02 0.28 -7.90
C PHE A 52 2.40 0.47 -7.27
N ILE A 53 2.55 1.45 -6.38
CA ILE A 53 3.81 1.67 -5.64
C ILE A 53 4.16 0.44 -4.79
N HIS A 54 3.16 -0.27 -4.27
CA HIS A 54 3.40 -1.45 -3.45
C HIS A 54 4.00 -2.59 -4.27
N GLU A 55 3.33 -2.96 -5.36
CA GLU A 55 3.75 -4.05 -6.22
C GLU A 55 5.06 -3.72 -6.94
N ILE A 56 5.28 -2.44 -7.33
CA ILE A 56 6.55 -2.03 -7.93
C ILE A 56 7.71 -2.08 -6.93
N SER A 57 7.45 -1.86 -5.64
CA SER A 57 8.48 -1.98 -4.59
C SER A 57 8.94 -3.43 -4.44
N HIS A 58 7.99 -4.38 -4.50
CA HIS A 58 8.30 -5.81 -4.56
C HIS A 58 9.08 -6.17 -5.83
N PHE A 59 8.63 -5.68 -6.99
CA PHE A 59 9.29 -5.88 -8.28
C PHE A 59 10.74 -5.38 -8.25
N LEU A 60 10.96 -4.13 -7.83
CA LEU A 60 12.29 -3.52 -7.77
C LEU A 60 13.19 -4.26 -6.79
N ALA A 61 12.70 -4.63 -5.61
CA ALA A 61 13.49 -5.40 -4.66
C ALA A 61 13.87 -6.79 -5.20
N ALA A 62 12.95 -7.47 -5.87
CA ALA A 62 13.25 -8.74 -6.52
C ALA A 62 14.31 -8.57 -7.62
N LEU A 63 14.21 -7.50 -8.43
CA LEU A 63 15.18 -7.17 -9.46
C LEU A 63 16.57 -6.89 -8.87
N PHE A 64 16.67 -6.08 -7.80
CA PHE A 64 17.94 -5.80 -7.11
C PHE A 64 18.55 -7.06 -6.49
N LEU A 65 17.73 -8.00 -6.03
CA LEU A 65 18.15 -9.28 -5.47
C LEU A 65 18.35 -10.37 -6.53
N LEU A 66 18.27 -10.02 -7.82
CA LEU A 66 18.43 -10.91 -8.97
C LEU A 66 17.49 -12.12 -8.88
N VAL A 67 16.26 -11.88 -8.42
CA VAL A 67 15.20 -12.89 -8.31
C VAL A 67 14.32 -12.79 -9.55
N PRO A 68 14.04 -13.92 -10.24
CA PRO A 68 13.14 -13.91 -11.39
C PRO A 68 11.75 -13.38 -11.00
N VAL A 69 11.27 -12.40 -11.77
CA VAL A 69 9.95 -11.80 -11.63
C VAL A 69 9.09 -12.23 -12.81
N GLY A 70 7.83 -12.59 -12.54
CA GLY A 70 6.86 -13.01 -13.54
C GLY A 70 5.84 -11.91 -13.85
N GLU A 71 4.59 -12.31 -14.00
CA GLU A 71 3.48 -11.43 -14.37
C GLU A 71 3.20 -10.37 -13.30
N PHE A 72 2.82 -9.19 -13.76
CA PHE A 72 2.44 -8.04 -12.96
C PHE A 72 0.99 -7.67 -13.29
N GLU A 73 0.11 -7.76 -12.30
CA GLU A 73 -1.32 -7.51 -12.46
C GLU A 73 -1.79 -6.42 -11.49
N LEU A 74 -2.49 -5.41 -12.00
CA LEU A 74 -3.11 -4.34 -11.20
C LEU A 74 -4.64 -4.35 -11.28
N ILE A 75 -5.21 -5.30 -12.01
CA ILE A 75 -6.65 -5.40 -12.17
C ILE A 75 -7.19 -6.16 -10.95
N PRO A 76 -8.14 -5.59 -10.20
CA PRO A 76 -8.66 -6.26 -9.03
C PRO A 76 -9.39 -7.53 -9.44
N LYS A 77 -9.07 -8.64 -8.78
CA LYS A 77 -9.72 -9.95 -8.97
C LYS A 77 -10.35 -10.40 -7.67
N PHE A 78 -11.55 -10.98 -7.79
CA PHE A 78 -12.16 -11.72 -6.69
C PHE A 78 -11.47 -13.08 -6.58
N LYS A 79 -11.14 -13.50 -5.37
CA LYS A 79 -10.71 -14.88 -5.14
C LYS A 79 -11.89 -15.83 -5.33
N GLU A 80 -11.64 -16.93 -6.04
CA GLU A 80 -12.58 -18.06 -6.11
C GLU A 80 -12.83 -18.58 -4.69
N GLY A 81 -14.10 -18.63 -4.26
CA GLY A 81 -14.49 -18.97 -2.88
C GLY A 81 -15.16 -17.84 -2.10
N GLY A 82 -15.26 -16.63 -2.67
CA GLY A 82 -16.23 -15.61 -2.24
C GLY A 82 -15.81 -14.70 -1.09
N GLY A 83 -14.62 -14.90 -0.53
CA GLY A 83 -14.08 -14.05 0.52
C GLY A 83 -13.29 -12.84 0.02
N GLY A 84 -12.31 -13.07 -0.84
CA GLY A 84 -11.16 -12.17 -0.92
C GLY A 84 -11.12 -11.27 -2.14
N VAL A 85 -10.39 -10.17 -2.01
CA VAL A 85 -10.12 -9.22 -3.08
C VAL A 85 -8.62 -9.05 -3.23
N ASP A 86 -8.07 -9.49 -4.36
CA ASP A 86 -6.71 -9.14 -4.73
C ASP A 86 -6.78 -7.85 -5.54
N LEU A 87 -6.22 -6.76 -5.01
CA LEU A 87 -6.19 -5.44 -5.68
C LEU A 87 -5.09 -5.35 -6.73
N GLY A 88 -4.03 -6.14 -6.54
CA GLY A 88 -2.88 -6.27 -7.42
C GLY A 88 -2.02 -7.44 -6.98
N SER A 89 -1.14 -7.89 -7.87
CA SER A 89 -0.14 -8.90 -7.55
C SER A 89 1.06 -8.84 -8.49
N VAL A 90 2.25 -9.07 -7.95
CA VAL A 90 3.45 -9.39 -8.72
C VAL A 90 3.90 -10.83 -8.43
N ALA A 91 4.10 -11.62 -9.49
CA ALA A 91 4.60 -12.98 -9.36
C ALA A 91 6.11 -12.96 -9.10
N ILE A 92 6.54 -13.53 -7.97
CA ILE A 92 7.96 -13.64 -7.59
C ILE A 92 8.31 -15.11 -7.46
N ALA A 93 9.42 -15.52 -8.08
CA ALA A 93 9.90 -16.91 -8.00
C ALA A 93 10.18 -17.32 -6.54
N LYS A 94 10.12 -18.63 -6.26
CA LYS A 94 10.46 -19.16 -4.94
C LYS A 94 11.95 -18.92 -4.66
N THR A 95 12.25 -18.28 -3.54
CA THR A 95 13.62 -17.91 -3.14
C THR A 95 13.97 -18.36 -1.73
N ASP A 96 15.23 -18.14 -1.36
CA ASP A 96 15.70 -18.32 0.01
C ASP A 96 14.97 -17.38 1.00
N PRO A 97 14.90 -17.75 2.30
CA PRO A 97 14.17 -16.98 3.30
C PRO A 97 14.62 -15.52 3.42
N VAL A 98 15.91 -15.25 3.19
CA VAL A 98 16.48 -13.90 3.33
C VAL A 98 16.01 -13.00 2.20
N ARG A 99 16.16 -13.42 0.93
CA ARG A 99 15.64 -12.65 -0.22
C ARG A 99 14.13 -12.48 -0.12
N ARG A 100 13.40 -13.53 0.28
CA ARG A 100 11.95 -13.45 0.46
C ARG A 100 11.55 -12.42 1.52
N PHE A 101 12.27 -12.35 2.63
CA PHE A 101 12.04 -11.35 3.67
C PHE A 101 12.33 -9.93 3.17
N LEU A 102 13.48 -9.73 2.52
CA LEU A 102 13.87 -8.42 1.98
C LEU A 102 12.87 -7.90 0.95
N ILE A 103 12.39 -8.77 0.05
CA ILE A 103 11.34 -8.42 -0.91
C ILE A 103 10.05 -8.08 -0.17
N GLY A 104 9.68 -8.86 0.85
CA GLY A 104 8.48 -8.63 1.67
C GLY A 104 8.48 -7.28 2.40
N VAL A 105 9.64 -6.83 2.88
CA VAL A 105 9.80 -5.55 3.61
C VAL A 105 10.00 -4.37 2.66
N ALA A 106 10.28 -4.60 1.38
CA ALA A 106 10.57 -3.53 0.42
C ALA A 106 9.48 -2.45 0.33
N PRO A 107 8.17 -2.75 0.21
CA PRO A 107 7.14 -1.72 0.12
C PRO A 107 7.15 -0.78 1.34
N PHE A 108 7.41 -1.29 2.54
CA PHE A 108 7.54 -0.46 3.73
C PHE A 108 8.72 0.52 3.63
N VAL A 109 9.88 0.04 3.17
CA VAL A 109 11.08 0.88 2.99
C VAL A 109 10.86 1.94 1.91
N PHE A 110 10.35 1.54 0.75
CA PHE A 110 10.03 2.47 -0.34
C PHE A 110 8.95 3.47 0.06
N GLY A 111 7.92 3.04 0.80
CA GLY A 111 6.88 3.91 1.33
C GLY A 111 7.44 5.02 2.23
N ILE A 112 8.32 4.65 3.17
CA ILE A 112 9.00 5.62 4.03
C ILE A 112 9.81 6.61 3.18
N LEU A 113 10.62 6.12 2.24
CA LEU A 113 11.43 6.98 1.37
C LEU A 113 10.56 7.95 0.56
N ILE A 114 9.43 7.50 0.02
CA ILE A 114 8.48 8.32 -0.74
C ILE A 114 7.86 9.39 0.16
N ILE A 115 7.38 9.02 1.36
CA ILE A 115 6.80 9.98 2.32
C ILE A 115 7.83 11.04 2.72
N PHE A 116 9.06 10.64 3.07
CA PHE A 116 10.13 11.57 3.39
C PHE A 116 10.46 12.51 2.22
N THR A 117 10.49 11.97 0.99
CA THR A 117 10.74 12.77 -0.21
C THR A 117 9.63 13.81 -0.43
N ILE A 118 8.37 13.40 -0.31
CA ILE A 118 7.22 14.30 -0.43
C ILE A 118 7.30 15.41 0.62
N LEU A 119 7.54 15.07 1.88
CA LEU A 119 7.68 16.03 2.98
C LEU A 119 8.84 17.00 2.75
N PHE A 120 9.99 16.51 2.29
CA PHE A 120 11.15 17.34 1.98
C PHE A 120 10.85 18.34 0.84
N LEU A 121 10.20 17.88 -0.24
CA LEU A 121 9.84 18.73 -1.37
C LEU A 121 8.82 19.82 -0.98
N ILE A 122 7.88 19.50 -0.09
CA ILE A 122 6.87 20.46 0.39
C ILE A 122 7.49 21.46 1.36
N SER A 123 8.42 21.03 2.21
CA SER A 123 9.05 21.91 3.21
C SER A 123 9.92 23.01 2.59
N GLY A 124 10.42 22.80 1.37
CA GLY A 124 11.30 23.74 0.68
C GLY A 124 10.55 24.77 -0.16
N ASP A 125 9.66 25.59 0.41
CA ASP A 125 9.03 26.85 -0.07
C ASP A 125 8.53 26.98 -1.53
N ARG A 126 8.74 26.00 -2.41
CA ARG A 126 8.48 26.09 -3.87
C ARG A 126 7.14 25.48 -4.28
N PHE A 127 6.58 24.60 -3.45
CA PHE A 127 5.23 24.03 -3.60
C PHE A 127 4.19 24.69 -2.66
N ILE A 128 4.64 25.54 -1.74
CA ILE A 128 3.86 26.08 -0.60
C ILE A 128 2.84 27.16 -1.01
N ALA A 129 2.91 27.73 -2.22
CA ALA A 129 2.04 28.84 -2.62
C ALA A 129 0.56 28.45 -2.84
N ALA A 130 0.23 27.17 -2.93
CA ALA A 130 -1.09 26.70 -3.32
C ALA A 130 -1.67 25.72 -2.29
N TRP A 131 -2.78 26.11 -1.64
CA TRP A 131 -3.51 25.28 -0.68
C TRP A 131 -3.88 23.89 -1.22
N TRP A 132 -4.13 23.78 -2.53
CA TRP A 132 -4.43 22.52 -3.20
C TRP A 132 -3.23 21.56 -3.25
N GLY A 133 -1.99 22.07 -3.28
CA GLY A 133 -0.78 21.25 -3.29
C GLY A 133 -0.60 20.47 -1.99
N ASN A 134 -0.91 21.10 -0.85
CA ASN A 134 -0.90 20.45 0.46
C ASN A 134 -1.97 19.36 0.57
N ILE A 135 -3.15 19.58 -0.01
CA ILE A 135 -4.22 18.57 -0.03
C ILE A 135 -3.80 17.36 -0.87
N LEU A 136 -3.28 17.58 -2.07
CA LEU A 136 -2.80 16.50 -2.93
C LEU A 136 -1.67 15.71 -2.26
N ALA A 137 -0.71 16.39 -1.64
CA ALA A 137 0.34 15.76 -0.86
C ALA A 137 -0.21 14.92 0.30
N GLY A 138 -1.18 15.46 1.04
CA GLY A 138 -1.85 14.75 2.12
C GLY A 138 -2.54 13.48 1.64
N ILE A 139 -3.21 13.53 0.48
CA ILE A 139 -3.84 12.36 -0.14
C ILE A 139 -2.78 11.33 -0.55
N LEU A 140 -1.69 11.75 -1.19
CA LEU A 140 -0.61 10.83 -1.60
C LEU A 140 0.07 10.18 -0.39
N ILE A 141 0.37 10.96 0.65
CA ILE A 141 0.94 10.42 1.90
C ILE A 141 -0.04 9.43 2.53
N PHE A 142 -1.33 9.76 2.56
CA PHE A 142 -2.36 8.87 3.08
C PHE A 142 -2.46 7.57 2.26
N GLU A 143 -2.44 7.64 0.94
CA GLU A 143 -2.49 6.47 0.06
C GLU A 143 -1.26 5.58 0.23
N VAL A 144 -0.05 6.18 0.23
CA VAL A 144 1.20 5.45 0.43
C VAL A 144 1.23 4.83 1.82
N ALA A 145 0.91 5.60 2.87
CA ALA A 145 0.89 5.09 4.24
C ALA A 145 -0.11 3.95 4.42
N ASN A 146 -1.30 4.02 3.81
CA ASN A 146 -2.24 2.92 3.93
C ASN A 146 -1.84 1.71 3.08
N SER A 147 -1.48 1.91 1.81
CA SER A 147 -1.16 0.79 0.91
C SER A 147 0.06 -0.04 1.32
N MET A 148 1.08 0.58 1.95
CA MET A 148 2.27 -0.15 2.39
C MET A 148 2.06 -1.00 3.65
N TYR A 149 1.07 -0.66 4.48
CA TYR A 149 0.72 -1.41 5.69
C TYR A 149 -0.45 -2.38 5.46
N PHE A 150 -1.25 -2.15 4.40
CA PHE A 150 -2.54 -2.80 4.17
C PHE A 150 -2.49 -4.08 3.33
N LEU A 151 -1.57 -4.20 2.36
CA LEU A 151 -1.62 -5.28 1.35
C LEU A 151 -1.30 -6.70 1.86
N PHE A 152 -0.93 -6.87 3.14
CA PHE A 152 -0.87 -8.19 3.76
C PHE A 152 -2.26 -8.77 4.14
N ASP A 153 -3.31 -7.95 4.29
CA ASP A 153 -4.57 -8.38 4.95
C ASP A 153 -5.81 -8.44 4.04
N VAL A 154 -5.83 -7.85 2.84
CA VAL A 154 -6.99 -8.02 1.92
C VAL A 154 -7.09 -9.44 1.35
N ARG A 155 -5.96 -10.16 1.37
CA ARG A 155 -5.86 -11.55 0.93
C ARG A 155 -6.70 -12.53 1.76
N ASN A 156 -7.19 -12.11 2.94
CA ASN A 156 -7.83 -12.94 3.96
C ASN A 156 -9.30 -12.61 4.26
N TYR A 157 -9.93 -11.70 3.52
CA TYR A 157 -11.40 -11.65 3.56
C TYR A 157 -11.95 -12.74 2.67
#